data_AF-A0A7R8AJX3-F1
#
_entry.id   AF-A0A7R8AJX3-F1
#
_cell.length_a   1.000
_cell.length_b   1.000
_cell.length_c   1.000
_cell.angle_alpha   90.00
_cell.angle_beta   90.00
_cell.angle_gamma   90.00
#
_symmetry.space_group_name_H-M   'P 1'
#
loop_
_entity.id
_entity.type
_entity.pdbx_description
1 polymer ?
#
loop_
_entity_poly.entity_id
_entity_poly.type
_entity_poly.pdbx_seq_one_letter_code
_entity_poly.pdbx_strand_id
1 'polypeptide(L)'
;MATAAHCYYCFECLAASYEGNDSISLAAVEELWERHEQFKKLSELQDGEALPSSENDVPGQQPVNDIEESGQGVQNLSRPQTIKLPSIDRLQTQASDSSVSTTPSTMSNKSSSSVFSSATTSSSMSSQSDTPSAAQRLAEQKYPLFVTWNILSKSGRKSLRGCIGTFEPQVLPRGLKHYAFESAFEDTRFSPIPESLLPSLSCSLTLLGTFEPCTNALDWTLGVHGIRISFIHRGRRFGATYLPDVPVEQGWTKEETVKSLMQKAGWDAPYESSTRRFLRGSSSTSQNPNSSKPWDQVSDFRTVKYQGLKSSADYEQWQEWREWVLSLDDGSEKLLAS
;
A
#
# COMPACT_ATOMS: atom_id res chain seq x y z
N MET A 1 2.01 -6.47 -0.10
CA MET A 1 2.49 -5.06 -0.10
C MET A 1 1.27 -4.15 0.01
N ALA A 2 1.43 -2.86 0.36
CA ALA A 2 0.34 -1.90 0.14
C ALA A 2 0.26 -1.54 -1.34
N THR A 3 -0.95 -1.49 -1.93
CA THR A 3 -1.17 -1.23 -3.37
C THR A 3 -2.20 -0.12 -3.60
N ALA A 4 -2.30 0.35 -4.86
CA ALA A 4 -3.35 1.28 -5.26
C ALA A 4 -4.76 0.68 -5.09
N ALA A 5 -4.92 -0.63 -5.36
CA ALA A 5 -6.16 -1.36 -5.10
C ALA A 5 -6.68 -1.21 -3.65
N HIS A 6 -5.78 -1.22 -2.66
CA HIS A 6 -6.16 -0.99 -1.26
C HIS A 6 -6.71 0.43 -1.04
N CYS A 7 -6.15 1.42 -1.74
CA CYS A 7 -6.61 2.81 -1.69
C CYS A 7 -7.97 2.95 -2.40
N TYR A 8 -8.16 2.30 -3.55
CA TYR A 8 -9.44 2.24 -4.28
C TYR A 8 -10.52 1.57 -3.44
N TYR A 9 -10.22 0.47 -2.74
CA TYR A 9 -11.17 -0.16 -1.81
C TYR A 9 -11.59 0.78 -0.67
N CYS A 10 -10.69 1.64 -0.18
CA CYS A 10 -11.04 2.66 0.81
C CYS A 10 -11.93 3.76 0.21
N PHE A 11 -11.74 4.14 -1.06
CA PHE A 11 -12.64 5.03 -1.79
C PHE A 11 -14.02 4.39 -2.03
N GLU A 12 -14.10 3.13 -2.46
CA GLU A 12 -15.38 2.41 -2.62
C GLU A 12 -16.14 2.30 -1.29
N CYS A 13 -15.45 1.97 -0.19
CA CYS A 13 -16.05 1.95 1.15
C CYS A 13 -16.59 3.31 1.57
N LEU A 14 -15.90 4.41 1.22
CA LEU A 14 -16.32 5.76 1.54
C LEU A 14 -17.47 6.23 0.65
N ALA A 15 -17.42 5.96 -0.66
CA ALA A 15 -18.45 6.35 -1.63
C ALA A 15 -19.78 5.64 -1.36
N ALA A 16 -19.76 4.31 -1.22
CA ALA A 16 -20.96 3.52 -0.92
C ALA A 16 -21.64 3.97 0.39
N SER A 17 -20.89 4.54 1.34
CA SER A 17 -21.44 5.05 2.60
C SER A 17 -22.35 6.28 2.47
N TYR A 18 -22.12 7.14 1.47
CA TYR A 18 -23.01 8.28 1.20
C TYR A 18 -24.28 7.83 0.47
N GLU A 19 -24.16 6.80 -0.38
CA GLU A 19 -25.29 6.18 -1.09
C GLU A 19 -26.16 5.29 -0.18
N GLY A 20 -25.63 4.83 0.95
CA GLY A 20 -26.26 3.83 1.83
C GLY A 20 -26.12 2.39 1.32
N ASN A 21 -25.21 2.15 0.38
CA ASN A 21 -24.97 0.87 -0.27
C ASN A 21 -23.88 0.06 0.46
N ASP A 22 -23.84 -1.25 0.22
CA ASP A 22 -22.69 -2.08 0.59
C ASP A 22 -21.57 -1.96 -0.45
N SER A 23 -20.34 -1.92 0.04
CA SER A 23 -19.12 -1.80 -0.77
C SER A 23 -18.73 -3.13 -1.41
N ILE A 24 -18.33 -3.12 -2.69
CA ILE A 24 -17.60 -4.21 -3.36
C ILE A 24 -16.51 -4.82 -2.45
N SER A 25 -16.33 -6.14 -2.50
CA SER A 25 -15.32 -6.84 -1.69
C SER A 25 -13.86 -6.49 -2.08
N LEU A 26 -12.93 -6.51 -1.11
CA LEU A 26 -11.51 -6.17 -1.38
C LEU A 26 -10.89 -7.05 -2.47
N ALA A 27 -11.20 -8.35 -2.47
CA ALA A 27 -10.64 -9.29 -3.44
C ALA A 27 -11.09 -8.98 -4.88
N ALA A 28 -12.33 -8.52 -5.06
CA ALA A 28 -12.82 -8.08 -6.37
C ALA A 28 -12.19 -6.76 -6.83
N VAL A 29 -11.91 -5.83 -5.90
CA VAL A 29 -11.12 -4.61 -6.20
C VAL A 29 -9.68 -4.96 -6.58
N GLU A 30 -9.05 -5.92 -5.89
CA GLU A 30 -7.70 -6.40 -6.22
C GLU A 30 -7.66 -7.08 -7.61
N GLU A 31 -8.61 -7.95 -7.94
CA GLU A 31 -8.71 -8.58 -9.27
C GLU A 31 -8.93 -7.56 -10.40
N LEU A 32 -9.89 -6.64 -10.21
CA LEU A 32 -10.19 -5.57 -11.18
C LEU A 32 -9.01 -4.61 -11.35
N TRP A 33 -8.26 -4.31 -10.28
CA TRP A 33 -7.05 -3.52 -10.38
C TRP A 33 -5.93 -4.24 -11.13
N GLU A 34 -5.63 -5.52 -10.81
CA GLU A 34 -4.61 -6.28 -11.55
C GLU A 34 -4.94 -6.38 -13.06
N ARG A 35 -6.22 -6.53 -13.41
CA ARG A 35 -6.69 -6.54 -14.81
C ARG A 35 -6.55 -5.16 -15.48
N HIS A 36 -6.76 -4.07 -14.74
CA HIS A 36 -6.56 -2.70 -15.21
C HIS A 36 -5.08 -2.38 -15.49
N GLU A 37 -4.16 -2.78 -14.59
CA GLU A 37 -2.72 -2.61 -14.80
C GLU A 37 -2.22 -3.42 -16.01
N GLN A 38 -2.75 -4.63 -16.21
CA GLN A 38 -2.49 -5.43 -17.41
C GLN A 38 -3.00 -4.74 -18.69
N PHE A 39 -4.18 -4.11 -18.63
CA PHE A 39 -4.75 -3.36 -19.75
C PHE A 39 -3.89 -2.13 -20.10
N LYS A 40 -3.56 -1.26 -19.12
CA LYS A 40 -2.71 -0.08 -19.35
C LYS A 40 -1.35 -0.49 -19.96
N LYS A 41 -0.72 -1.54 -19.45
CA LYS A 41 0.54 -2.07 -19.97
C LYS A 41 0.44 -2.62 -21.41
N LEU A 42 -0.70 -3.18 -21.82
CA LEU A 42 -0.91 -3.63 -23.19
C LEU A 42 -1.10 -2.44 -24.14
N SER A 43 -1.82 -1.40 -23.74
CA SER A 43 -1.94 -0.16 -24.51
C SER A 43 -0.59 0.53 -24.72
N GLU A 44 0.22 0.68 -23.67
CA GLU A 44 1.57 1.26 -23.73
C GLU A 44 2.48 0.54 -24.74
N LEU A 45 2.37 -0.79 -24.85
CA LEU A 45 3.13 -1.59 -25.81
C LEU A 45 2.58 -1.45 -27.25
N GLN A 46 1.27 -1.26 -27.41
CA GLN A 46 0.63 -1.15 -28.72
C GLN A 46 0.81 0.24 -29.35
N ASP A 47 0.84 1.30 -28.54
CA ASP A 47 1.19 2.65 -28.99
C ASP A 47 2.71 2.82 -29.24
N GLY A 48 3.53 1.94 -28.66
CA GLY A 48 4.99 1.92 -28.82
C GLY A 48 5.52 1.37 -30.16
N GLU A 49 4.71 0.64 -30.93
CA GLU A 49 5.07 0.07 -32.25
C GLU A 49 4.82 1.03 -33.43
N ALA A 50 4.76 2.34 -33.16
CA ALA A 50 4.70 3.38 -34.18
C ALA A 50 6.06 3.56 -34.89
N LEU A 51 6.36 2.67 -35.86
CA LEU A 51 7.53 2.78 -36.74
C LEU A 51 7.66 4.18 -37.36
N PRO A 52 8.83 4.85 -37.28
CA PRO A 52 9.03 6.14 -37.92
C PRO A 52 9.04 5.97 -39.45
N SER A 53 8.03 6.53 -40.11
CA SER A 53 8.00 6.66 -41.56
C SER A 53 9.23 7.44 -42.05
N SER A 54 10.01 6.84 -42.94
CA SER A 54 11.27 7.42 -43.41
C SER A 54 11.06 8.62 -44.34
N GLU A 55 10.85 9.80 -43.76
CA GLU A 55 10.95 11.06 -44.47
C GLU A 55 12.43 11.31 -44.84
N ASN A 56 12.73 11.22 -46.14
CA ASN A 56 13.98 11.71 -46.67
C ASN A 56 13.90 13.23 -46.73
N ASP A 57 14.84 13.95 -46.14
CA ASP A 57 15.04 15.35 -46.50
C ASP A 57 16.50 15.76 -46.51
N VAL A 58 16.83 16.67 -47.44
CA VAL A 58 18.20 17.11 -47.75
C VAL A 58 18.32 18.60 -47.41
N PRO A 59 19.36 19.03 -46.67
CA PRO A 59 19.25 20.29 -45.93
C PRO A 59 19.44 21.56 -46.76
N GLY A 60 18.41 22.42 -46.73
CA GLY A 60 18.58 23.84 -46.44
C GLY A 60 18.28 24.86 -47.55
N GLN A 61 17.34 25.77 -47.28
CA GLN A 61 17.56 27.23 -47.26
C GLN A 61 16.29 28.01 -46.83
N GLN A 62 16.47 28.98 -45.93
CA GLN A 62 15.57 30.13 -45.72
C GLN A 62 16.10 31.33 -46.56
N PRO A 63 15.38 32.46 -46.75
CA PRO A 63 14.10 32.93 -46.17
C PRO A 63 13.05 33.22 -47.30
N VAL A 64 12.04 34.14 -47.30
CA VAL A 64 11.66 35.33 -46.49
C VAL A 64 10.13 35.65 -46.65
N ASN A 65 9.58 36.39 -45.67
CA ASN A 65 8.55 37.45 -45.76
C ASN A 65 7.09 37.24 -46.26
N ASP A 66 6.16 37.59 -45.34
CA ASP A 66 5.09 38.62 -45.45
C ASP A 66 3.66 38.39 -45.99
N ILE A 67 2.72 38.94 -45.20
CA ILE A 67 1.38 39.53 -45.49
C ILE A 67 0.10 38.63 -45.60
N GLU A 68 -0.69 38.77 -44.53
CA GLU A 68 -2.16 38.96 -44.36
C GLU A 68 -3.28 38.32 -45.24
N GLU A 69 -4.34 38.00 -44.49
CA GLU A 69 -5.79 38.22 -44.77
C GLU A 69 -6.73 37.08 -45.27
N SER A 70 -7.83 36.93 -44.51
CA SER A 70 -9.15 36.39 -44.88
C SER A 70 -9.32 34.87 -45.13
N GLY A 71 -10.50 34.35 -44.78
CA GLY A 71 -10.90 32.96 -45.08
C GLY A 71 -11.89 32.35 -44.07
N GLN A 72 -13.15 32.18 -44.45
CA GLN A 72 -14.18 31.50 -43.65
C GLN A 72 -14.04 29.97 -43.77
N GLY A 73 -14.21 29.20 -42.67
CA GLY A 73 -14.05 27.74 -42.69
C GLY A 73 -14.84 27.00 -41.60
N VAL A 74 -15.87 26.26 -42.03
CA VAL A 74 -16.81 25.44 -41.25
C VAL A 74 -16.16 24.55 -40.18
N GLN A 75 -16.68 24.58 -38.94
CA GLN A 75 -16.36 23.58 -37.91
C GLN A 75 -17.07 22.25 -38.21
N ASN A 76 -16.31 21.17 -38.38
CA ASN A 76 -16.84 19.80 -38.52
C ASN A 76 -16.58 19.02 -37.23
N LEU A 77 -17.64 18.58 -36.55
CA LEU A 77 -17.57 17.84 -35.28
C LEU A 77 -17.35 16.34 -35.51
N SER A 78 -16.09 15.90 -35.51
CA SER A 78 -15.73 14.48 -35.57
C SER A 78 -15.96 13.78 -34.23
N ARG A 79 -17.06 13.03 -34.15
CA ARG A 79 -17.44 12.14 -33.03
C ARG A 79 -16.43 10.98 -32.89
N PRO A 80 -15.97 10.63 -31.66
CA PRO A 80 -15.11 9.46 -31.46
C PRO A 80 -15.86 8.16 -31.79
N GLN A 81 -15.16 7.20 -32.40
CA GLN A 81 -15.73 5.90 -32.77
C GLN A 81 -15.54 4.86 -31.67
N THR A 82 -16.56 4.02 -31.47
CA THR A 82 -16.53 2.90 -30.52
C THR A 82 -15.60 1.79 -31.00
N ILE A 83 -14.53 1.54 -30.24
CA ILE A 83 -13.64 0.39 -30.45
C ILE A 83 -14.37 -0.88 -30.01
N LYS A 84 -14.45 -1.89 -30.89
CA LYS A 84 -14.88 -3.25 -30.52
C LYS A 84 -13.65 -4.13 -30.30
N LEU A 85 -13.60 -4.79 -29.15
CA LEU A 85 -12.63 -5.86 -28.88
C LEU A 85 -13.06 -7.17 -29.58
N PRO A 86 -12.12 -7.99 -30.08
CA PRO A 86 -12.43 -9.29 -30.67
C PRO A 86 -12.63 -10.38 -29.62
N SER A 87 -13.59 -11.28 -29.85
CA SER A 87 -13.82 -12.46 -29.00
C SER A 87 -12.67 -13.47 -29.14
N ILE A 88 -12.17 -13.98 -28.01
CA ILE A 88 -11.18 -15.07 -27.98
C ILE A 88 -11.90 -16.42 -28.09
N ASP A 89 -11.74 -17.10 -29.22
CA ASP A 89 -12.31 -18.43 -29.45
C ASP A 89 -11.41 -19.54 -28.88
N ARG A 90 -12.01 -20.68 -28.48
CA ARG A 90 -11.39 -21.66 -27.57
C ARG A 90 -11.20 -23.03 -28.22
N LEU A 91 -9.98 -23.33 -28.65
CA LEU A 91 -9.65 -24.58 -29.34
C LEU A 91 -9.05 -25.67 -28.43
N GLN A 92 -9.60 -26.88 -28.53
CA GLN A 92 -9.05 -28.13 -27.97
C GLN A 92 -8.71 -29.11 -29.10
N THR A 93 -7.51 -29.70 -29.07
CA THR A 93 -7.08 -31.07 -29.52
C THR A 93 -5.55 -31.10 -29.41
N GLN A 94 -4.86 -32.05 -28.77
CA GLN A 94 -4.80 -33.52 -28.84
C GLN A 94 -3.95 -34.14 -29.98
N ALA A 95 -2.79 -34.69 -29.56
CA ALA A 95 -2.11 -35.92 -30.02
C ALA A 95 -1.13 -35.94 -31.23
N SER A 96 0.14 -36.22 -30.90
CA SER A 96 1.13 -37.08 -31.64
C SER A 96 1.70 -36.61 -33.00
N ASP A 97 2.88 -37.03 -33.50
CA ASP A 97 3.91 -37.98 -33.00
C ASP A 97 5.33 -37.72 -33.61
N SER A 98 6.41 -38.22 -32.97
CA SER A 98 7.75 -38.55 -33.55
C SER A 98 8.64 -37.42 -34.16
N SER A 99 10.00 -37.46 -34.24
CA SER A 99 11.07 -38.25 -33.59
C SER A 99 12.48 -37.62 -33.84
N VAL A 100 13.58 -38.31 -33.42
CA VAL A 100 15.05 -38.04 -33.57
C VAL A 100 15.67 -36.96 -32.65
N SER A 101 16.50 -37.32 -31.65
CA SER A 101 17.98 -37.58 -31.64
C SER A 101 18.83 -36.29 -31.65
N THR A 102 19.85 -36.08 -30.80
CA THR A 102 20.85 -37.05 -30.28
C THR A 102 21.40 -36.68 -28.88
N THR A 103 21.89 -37.67 -28.13
CA THR A 103 22.62 -37.63 -26.83
C THR A 103 24.17 -37.52 -27.05
N PRO A 104 25.12 -37.52 -26.07
CA PRO A 104 25.05 -38.10 -24.71
C PRO A 104 25.92 -37.54 -23.54
N SER A 105 25.83 -38.24 -22.38
CA SER A 105 26.84 -38.38 -21.29
C SER A 105 27.09 -37.18 -20.35
N THR A 106 27.48 -37.27 -19.06
CA THR A 106 27.69 -38.32 -18.00
C THR A 106 28.02 -37.55 -16.69
N MET A 107 27.83 -37.93 -15.41
CA MET A 107 27.28 -39.06 -14.62
C MET A 107 26.77 -38.47 -13.26
N SER A 108 25.82 -39.03 -12.48
CA SER A 108 25.85 -40.23 -11.61
C SER A 108 26.87 -40.15 -10.43
N ASN A 109 26.65 -40.69 -9.22
CA ASN A 109 25.66 -41.70 -8.77
C ASN A 109 25.47 -41.72 -7.21
N LYS A 110 24.63 -42.67 -6.71
CA LYS A 110 24.33 -43.04 -5.30
C LYS A 110 23.28 -42.13 -4.62
N SER A 111 22.04 -42.55 -4.30
CA SER A 111 21.40 -43.86 -4.09
C SER A 111 21.66 -44.54 -2.73
N SER A 112 20.58 -44.77 -2.00
CA SER A 112 20.38 -45.82 -0.98
C SER A 112 18.95 -46.35 -1.14
N SER A 113 18.71 -47.64 -0.87
CA SER A 113 17.45 -48.32 -1.18
C SER A 113 17.01 -49.30 -0.10
N SER A 114 15.71 -49.51 0.01
CA SER A 114 15.13 -50.74 0.59
C SER A 114 13.73 -51.02 0.04
N VAL A 115 13.58 -52.24 -0.47
CA VAL A 115 12.34 -52.96 -0.79
C VAL A 115 12.11 -54.00 0.34
N PHE A 116 10.96 -54.64 0.58
CA PHE A 116 9.68 -54.87 -0.13
C PHE A 116 8.50 -54.54 0.87
N SER A 117 7.19 -54.84 0.72
CA SER A 117 6.42 -55.82 -0.08
C SER A 117 4.96 -55.35 -0.33
N SER A 118 4.28 -56.01 -1.26
CA SER A 118 2.89 -55.72 -1.69
C SER A 118 1.80 -56.26 -0.76
N ALA A 119 0.68 -55.52 -0.63
CA ALA A 119 -0.66 -56.08 -0.40
C ALA A 119 -1.74 -55.07 -0.85
N THR A 120 -2.84 -55.55 -1.45
CA THR A 120 -3.97 -54.73 -1.91
C THR A 120 -5.20 -54.92 -1.02
N THR A 121 -5.75 -53.84 -0.46
CA THR A 121 -7.15 -53.77 -0.02
C THR A 121 -7.66 -52.34 -0.15
N SER A 122 -8.83 -52.16 -0.79
CA SER A 122 -9.50 -50.87 -0.90
C SER A 122 -10.20 -50.51 0.42
N SER A 123 -9.92 -49.33 0.97
CA SER A 123 -10.71 -48.75 2.06
C SER A 123 -10.84 -47.23 1.85
N SER A 124 -12.08 -46.78 1.66
CA SER A 124 -12.42 -45.38 1.41
C SER A 124 -12.29 -44.55 2.69
N MET A 125 -11.34 -43.62 2.72
CA MET A 125 -11.31 -42.50 3.67
C MET A 125 -11.26 -41.19 2.89
N SER A 126 -12.37 -40.45 2.92
CA SER A 126 -12.47 -39.12 2.31
C SER A 126 -11.81 -38.07 3.20
N SER A 127 -10.48 -38.13 3.29
CA SER A 127 -9.67 -37.09 3.93
C SER A 127 -9.69 -35.84 3.05
N GLN A 128 -10.70 -34.98 3.22
CA GLN A 128 -10.68 -33.62 2.69
C GLN A 128 -9.55 -32.87 3.38
N SER A 129 -8.38 -32.86 2.75
CA SER A 129 -7.29 -31.96 3.12
C SER A 129 -7.65 -30.57 2.61
N ASP A 130 -8.37 -29.81 3.45
CA ASP A 130 -8.60 -28.37 3.24
C ASP A 130 -7.29 -27.60 3.38
N THR A 131 -6.41 -27.77 2.39
CA THR A 131 -5.29 -26.85 2.16
C THR A 131 -5.88 -25.57 1.59
N PRO A 132 -5.93 -24.46 2.34
CA PRO A 132 -6.54 -23.24 1.85
C PRO A 132 -5.86 -22.79 0.56
N SER A 133 -6.67 -22.35 -0.41
CA SER A 133 -6.20 -21.81 -1.68
C SER A 133 -5.18 -20.69 -1.44
N ALA A 134 -4.29 -20.45 -2.41
CA ALA A 134 -3.33 -19.35 -2.32
C ALA A 134 -4.03 -18.00 -2.06
N ALA A 135 -5.21 -17.79 -2.63
CA ALA A 135 -6.07 -16.63 -2.38
C ALA A 135 -6.55 -16.52 -0.91
N GLN A 136 -6.95 -17.63 -0.28
CA GLN A 136 -7.36 -17.61 1.14
C GLN A 136 -6.19 -17.25 2.06
N ARG A 137 -4.97 -17.71 1.74
CA ARG A 137 -3.74 -17.33 2.48
C ARG A 137 -3.28 -15.88 2.25
N LEU A 138 -3.85 -15.18 1.26
CA LEU A 138 -3.71 -13.73 1.08
C LEU A 138 -4.79 -12.98 1.89
N ALA A 139 -6.05 -13.43 1.82
CA ALA A 139 -7.17 -12.81 2.53
C ALA A 139 -7.02 -12.79 4.07
N GLU A 140 -6.35 -13.78 4.66
CA GLU A 140 -6.10 -13.86 6.11
C GLU A 140 -4.94 -12.98 6.62
N GLN A 141 -4.20 -12.28 5.75
CA GLN A 141 -3.04 -11.49 6.17
C GLN A 141 -3.42 -10.37 7.14
N LYS A 142 -2.68 -10.29 8.26
CA LYS A 142 -2.95 -9.35 9.35
C LYS A 142 -1.87 -8.28 9.43
N TYR A 143 -2.26 -7.03 9.26
CA TYR A 143 -1.37 -5.87 9.32
C TYR A 143 -1.89 -4.83 10.32
N PRO A 144 -1.03 -4.28 11.19
CA PRO A 144 -1.32 -2.99 11.81
C PRO A 144 -1.29 -1.94 10.70
N LEU A 145 -2.29 -1.06 10.65
CA LEU A 145 -2.49 -0.17 9.51
C LEU A 145 -3.03 1.19 9.91
N PHE A 146 -2.76 2.18 9.06
CA PHE A 146 -3.27 3.55 9.17
C PHE A 146 -3.86 3.97 7.83
N VAL A 147 -5.08 4.52 7.88
CA VAL A 147 -5.76 5.14 6.73
C VAL A 147 -5.73 6.65 6.91
N THR A 148 -5.35 7.37 5.87
CA THR A 148 -5.14 8.82 5.91
C THR A 148 -5.81 9.50 4.72
N TRP A 149 -6.81 10.33 5.00
CA TRP A 149 -7.46 11.19 4.02
C TRP A 149 -6.77 12.55 3.98
N ASN A 150 -6.41 12.97 2.77
CA ASN A 150 -5.85 14.29 2.49
C ASN A 150 -6.75 15.02 1.49
N ILE A 151 -6.88 16.34 1.62
CA ILE A 151 -7.43 17.20 0.58
C ILE A 151 -6.29 17.67 -0.32
N LEU A 152 -6.47 17.56 -1.63
CA LEU A 152 -5.60 18.09 -2.66
C LEU A 152 -6.00 19.54 -2.97
N SER A 153 -5.07 20.46 -2.82
CA SER A 153 -5.19 21.81 -3.38
C SER A 153 -5.03 21.77 -4.90
N LYS A 154 -5.67 22.70 -5.61
CA LYS A 154 -5.40 23.01 -7.04
C LYS A 154 -3.92 23.32 -7.35
N SER A 155 -3.10 23.51 -6.31
CA SER A 155 -1.64 23.69 -6.40
C SER A 155 -0.83 22.41 -6.15
N GLY A 156 -1.46 21.23 -6.19
CA GLY A 156 -0.85 19.91 -5.92
C GLY A 156 -0.49 19.63 -4.45
N ARG A 157 -0.65 20.62 -3.56
CA ARG A 157 -0.34 20.47 -2.13
C ARG A 157 -1.39 19.59 -1.43
N LYS A 158 -0.93 18.53 -0.75
CA LYS A 158 -1.77 17.70 0.13
C LYS A 158 -1.94 18.40 1.49
N SER A 159 -3.15 18.40 2.04
CA SER A 159 -3.49 18.87 3.39
C SER A 159 -4.19 17.75 4.14
N LEU A 160 -3.75 17.42 5.35
CA LEU A 160 -4.38 16.38 6.16
C LEU A 160 -5.85 16.72 6.45
N ARG A 161 -6.75 15.73 6.30
CA ARG A 161 -8.17 15.81 6.65
C ARG A 161 -8.65 14.69 7.58
N GLY A 162 -7.89 13.61 7.71
CA GLY A 162 -8.11 12.59 8.74
C GLY A 162 -7.02 11.52 8.71
N CYS A 163 -6.67 10.95 9.85
CA CYS A 163 -5.68 9.88 9.99
C CYS A 163 -5.92 9.05 11.24
N ILE A 164 -6.50 7.86 11.07
CA ILE A 164 -6.79 6.90 12.16
C ILE A 164 -6.25 5.52 11.75
N GLY A 165 -5.88 4.72 12.74
CA GLY A 165 -5.29 3.41 12.55
C GLY A 165 -4.87 2.76 13.85
N THR A 166 -4.15 1.64 13.76
CA THR A 166 -3.80 0.81 14.92
C THR A 166 -2.43 0.15 14.79
N PHE A 167 -1.80 -0.11 15.95
CA PHE A 167 -0.60 -0.93 16.09
C PHE A 167 -0.90 -2.42 16.39
N GLU A 168 -2.17 -2.82 16.38
CA GLU A 168 -2.62 -4.21 16.49
C GLU A 168 -2.95 -4.82 15.11
N PRO A 169 -2.43 -6.01 14.74
CA PRO A 169 -2.64 -6.60 13.42
C PRO A 169 -4.12 -6.91 13.08
N GLN A 170 -4.67 -6.22 12.09
CA GLN A 170 -6.04 -6.42 11.59
C GLN A 170 -6.06 -7.24 10.30
N VAL A 171 -7.08 -8.09 10.15
CA VAL A 171 -7.41 -8.76 8.88
C VAL A 171 -7.72 -7.71 7.82
N LEU A 172 -6.99 -7.73 6.69
CA LEU A 172 -6.84 -6.56 5.82
C LEU A 172 -8.17 -5.96 5.30
N PRO A 173 -9.14 -6.70 4.72
CA PRO A 173 -10.43 -6.13 4.29
C PRO A 173 -11.18 -5.41 5.42
N ARG A 174 -11.35 -6.08 6.57
CA ARG A 174 -12.06 -5.52 7.73
C ARG A 174 -11.33 -4.29 8.29
N GLY A 175 -10.00 -4.35 8.36
CA GLY A 175 -9.17 -3.25 8.87
C GLY A 175 -9.23 -2.02 7.95
N LEU A 176 -9.09 -2.21 6.63
CA LEU A 176 -9.18 -1.12 5.66
C LEU A 176 -10.58 -0.48 5.67
N LYS A 177 -11.67 -1.26 5.60
CA LYS A 177 -13.04 -0.73 5.67
C LYS A 177 -13.23 0.08 6.96
N HIS A 178 -13.01 -0.54 8.13
CA HIS A 178 -13.18 0.13 9.42
C HIS A 178 -12.37 1.42 9.56
N TYR A 179 -11.06 1.42 9.25
CA TYR A 179 -10.25 2.61 9.42
C TYR A 179 -10.44 3.66 8.32
N ALA A 180 -10.95 3.31 7.14
CA ALA A 180 -11.43 4.28 6.16
C ALA A 180 -12.63 5.09 6.71
N PHE A 181 -13.59 4.42 7.35
CA PHE A 181 -14.71 5.05 8.06
C PHE A 181 -14.24 5.93 9.23
N GLU A 182 -13.48 5.37 10.18
CA GLU A 182 -13.01 6.08 11.38
C GLU A 182 -12.21 7.34 11.00
N SER A 183 -11.32 7.25 10.01
CA SER A 183 -10.52 8.39 9.55
C SER A 183 -11.29 9.42 8.71
N ALA A 184 -12.47 9.08 8.16
CA ALA A 184 -13.32 10.01 7.43
C ALA A 184 -14.33 10.75 8.32
N PHE A 185 -14.79 10.09 9.40
CA PHE A 185 -15.94 10.56 10.17
C PHE A 185 -15.68 10.75 11.67
N GLU A 186 -14.84 9.91 12.30
CA GLU A 186 -14.63 9.89 13.77
C GLU A 186 -13.31 10.54 14.22
N ASP A 187 -12.49 11.05 13.29
CA ASP A 187 -11.27 11.79 13.61
C ASP A 187 -11.59 13.18 14.20
N THR A 188 -11.79 13.22 15.52
CA THR A 188 -12.18 14.39 16.33
C THR A 188 -11.32 15.67 16.15
N ARG A 189 -10.21 15.63 15.41
CA ARG A 189 -9.41 16.80 15.01
C ARG A 189 -10.05 17.58 13.85
N PHE A 190 -10.96 16.96 13.10
CA PHE A 190 -11.57 17.48 11.89
C PHE A 190 -13.10 17.33 11.94
N SER A 191 -13.81 18.02 11.05
CA SER A 191 -15.22 17.70 10.81
C SER A 191 -15.33 16.47 9.89
N PRO A 192 -16.39 15.65 10.03
CA PRO A 192 -16.71 14.56 9.11
C PRO A 192 -16.60 14.99 7.64
N ILE A 193 -16.04 14.14 6.79
CA ILE A 193 -15.91 14.43 5.36
C ILE A 193 -17.31 14.38 4.71
N PRO A 194 -17.79 15.47 4.08
CA PRO A 194 -18.98 15.42 3.26
C PRO A 194 -18.64 14.87 1.86
N GLU A 195 -19.62 14.22 1.24
CA GLU A 195 -19.56 13.71 -0.14
C GLU A 195 -18.99 14.74 -1.13
N SER A 196 -19.37 16.02 -1.00
CA SER A 196 -18.91 17.12 -1.85
C SER A 196 -17.41 17.42 -1.80
N LEU A 197 -16.66 16.82 -0.88
CA LEU A 197 -15.19 16.87 -0.87
C LEU A 197 -14.53 15.66 -1.53
N LEU A 198 -15.25 14.57 -1.84
CA LEU A 198 -14.71 13.37 -2.50
C LEU A 198 -13.82 13.73 -3.70
N PRO A 199 -14.22 14.61 -4.65
CA PRO A 199 -13.40 14.97 -5.83
C PRO A 199 -12.09 15.69 -5.53
N SER A 200 -11.84 16.04 -4.27
CA SER A 200 -10.60 16.67 -3.80
C SER A 200 -9.75 15.74 -2.92
N LEU A 201 -10.14 14.49 -2.70
CA LEU A 201 -9.44 13.60 -1.76
C LEU A 201 -8.25 12.85 -2.38
N SER A 202 -7.30 12.54 -1.52
CA SER A 202 -6.29 11.50 -1.72
C SER A 202 -6.22 10.59 -0.50
N CYS A 203 -6.41 9.29 -0.75
CA CYS A 203 -6.25 8.23 0.23
C CYS A 203 -4.77 7.84 0.30
N SER A 204 -4.17 7.90 1.48
CA SER A 204 -2.84 7.37 1.76
C SER A 204 -2.94 6.26 2.80
N LEU A 205 -2.45 5.07 2.45
CA LEU A 205 -2.42 3.89 3.30
C LEU A 205 -1.01 3.58 3.77
N THR A 206 -0.88 3.19 5.03
CA THR A 206 0.38 2.71 5.59
C THR A 206 0.16 1.36 6.27
N LEU A 207 0.61 0.28 5.65
CA LEU A 207 0.63 -1.06 6.27
C LEU A 207 1.96 -1.26 6.99
N LEU A 208 1.93 -1.56 8.29
CA LEU A 208 3.14 -1.73 9.09
C LEU A 208 3.68 -3.16 8.99
N GLY A 209 4.95 -3.28 8.59
CA GLY A 209 5.66 -4.54 8.40
C GLY A 209 7.07 -4.51 8.99
N THR A 210 7.84 -5.57 8.71
CA THR A 210 9.27 -5.70 9.09
C THR A 210 9.57 -5.36 10.56
N PHE A 211 8.74 -5.87 11.49
CA PHE A 211 8.94 -5.74 12.94
C PHE A 211 10.18 -6.55 13.39
N GLU A 212 11.34 -5.89 13.44
CA GLU A 212 12.63 -6.48 13.80
C GLU A 212 13.05 -6.06 15.21
N PRO A 213 13.42 -7.00 16.11
CA PRO A 213 14.06 -6.67 17.37
C PRO A 213 15.39 -5.93 17.16
N CYS A 214 15.56 -4.79 17.83
CA CYS A 214 16.81 -4.04 17.81
C CYS A 214 17.86 -4.70 18.72
N THR A 215 19.13 -4.73 18.30
CA THR A 215 20.26 -5.21 19.12
C THR A 215 20.51 -4.35 20.36
N ASN A 216 20.12 -3.08 20.32
CA ASN A 216 20.18 -2.13 21.43
C ASN A 216 19.12 -1.02 21.22
N ALA A 217 18.92 -0.14 22.22
CA ALA A 217 17.90 0.90 22.19
C ALA A 217 17.97 1.88 21.00
N LEU A 218 19.12 1.97 20.32
CA LEU A 218 19.45 2.96 19.29
C LEU A 218 19.74 2.33 17.91
N ASP A 219 19.59 1.00 17.78
CA ASP A 219 19.67 0.24 16.52
C ASP A 219 18.39 0.40 15.69
N TRP A 220 18.24 1.59 15.13
CA TRP A 220 17.21 2.01 14.19
C TRP A 220 17.68 3.28 13.47
N THR A 221 16.94 3.78 12.48
CA THR A 221 17.36 4.92 11.65
C THR A 221 16.28 6.00 11.66
N LEU A 222 16.65 7.22 12.07
CA LEU A 222 15.76 8.40 12.08
C LEU A 222 15.20 8.64 10.67
N GLY A 223 13.90 8.94 10.57
CA GLY A 223 13.21 9.17 9.30
C GLY A 223 12.94 7.93 8.44
N VAL A 224 13.51 6.76 8.77
CA VAL A 224 13.36 5.52 8.00
C VAL A 224 12.61 4.45 8.78
N HIS A 225 12.91 4.31 10.08
CA HIS A 225 12.30 3.30 10.94
C HIS A 225 11.33 3.92 11.94
N GLY A 226 10.11 3.40 11.96
CA GLY A 226 9.24 3.52 13.11
C GLY A 226 9.80 2.67 14.24
N ILE A 227 9.52 3.05 15.47
CA ILE A 227 10.03 2.35 16.66
C ILE A 227 8.96 2.12 17.70
N ARG A 228 8.96 0.91 18.26
CA ARG A 228 8.13 0.45 19.36
C ARG A 228 9.04 0.03 20.50
N ILE A 229 8.82 0.57 21.70
CA ILE A 229 9.51 0.11 22.91
C ILE A 229 8.57 -0.69 23.81
N SER A 230 9.11 -1.63 24.57
CA SER A 230 8.44 -2.19 25.75
C SER A 230 9.44 -2.47 26.86
N PHE A 231 9.06 -2.25 28.10
CA PHE A 231 9.90 -2.46 29.29
C PHE A 231 9.04 -2.74 30.52
N ILE A 232 9.68 -3.12 31.63
CA ILE A 232 9.05 -3.38 32.92
C ILE A 232 9.62 -2.40 33.96
N HIS A 233 8.73 -1.76 34.72
CA HIS A 233 9.10 -0.91 35.85
C HIS A 233 8.11 -1.14 37.01
N ARG A 234 8.60 -1.28 38.24
CA ARG A 234 7.77 -1.55 39.45
C ARG A 234 6.73 -2.68 39.25
N GLY A 235 7.12 -3.75 38.55
CA GLY A 235 6.25 -4.91 38.27
C GLY A 235 5.15 -4.69 37.23
N ARG A 236 5.06 -3.51 36.60
CA ARG A 236 4.13 -3.22 35.49
C ARG A 236 4.87 -3.20 34.17
N ARG A 237 4.21 -3.66 33.10
CA ARG A 237 4.73 -3.57 31.72
C ARG A 237 4.27 -2.27 31.08
N PHE A 238 5.20 -1.59 30.44
CA PHE A 238 5.03 -0.33 29.72
C PHE A 238 5.38 -0.53 28.25
N GLY A 239 4.84 0.33 27.38
CA GLY A 239 5.24 0.38 25.97
C GLY A 239 4.62 1.57 25.25
N ALA A 240 5.30 2.01 24.20
CA ALA A 240 4.87 3.12 23.33
C ALA A 240 5.46 2.93 21.92
N THR A 241 4.87 3.62 20.95
CA THR A 241 5.27 3.55 19.55
C THR A 241 5.26 4.94 18.90
N TYR A 242 6.24 5.21 18.02
CA TYR A 242 6.24 6.34 17.10
C TYR A 242 6.43 5.85 15.65
N LEU A 243 5.81 6.56 14.71
CA LEU A 243 6.00 6.41 13.26
C LEU A 243 7.39 6.95 12.84
N PRO A 244 7.93 6.59 11.65
CA PRO A 244 9.26 7.02 11.21
C PRO A 244 9.45 8.53 11.14
N ASP A 245 8.36 9.24 10.84
CA ASP A 245 8.37 10.67 10.51
C ASP A 245 8.41 11.57 11.77
N VAL A 246 7.76 11.14 12.88
CA VAL A 246 7.59 11.93 14.12
C VAL A 246 8.91 12.40 14.76
N PRO A 247 9.97 11.59 14.87
CA PRO A 247 11.26 12.04 15.41
C PRO A 247 11.89 13.18 14.58
N VAL A 248 11.68 13.15 13.26
CA VAL A 248 12.26 14.14 12.33
C VAL A 248 11.47 15.45 12.39
N GLU A 249 10.14 15.38 12.39
CA GLU A 249 9.27 16.56 12.54
C GLU A 249 9.52 17.32 13.85
N GLN A 250 9.88 16.61 14.93
CA GLN A 250 10.20 17.20 16.23
C GLN A 250 11.69 17.59 16.39
N GLY A 251 12.54 17.26 15.42
CA GLY A 251 13.99 17.50 15.49
C GLY A 251 14.72 16.72 16.58
N TRP A 252 14.19 15.57 17.01
CA TRP A 252 14.74 14.78 18.12
C TRP A 252 15.90 13.87 17.70
N THR A 253 16.92 13.80 18.54
CA THR A 253 17.91 12.71 18.48
C THR A 253 17.28 11.35 18.81
N LYS A 254 18.00 10.25 18.56
CA LYS A 254 17.51 8.90 18.92
C LYS A 254 17.28 8.77 20.42
N GLU A 255 18.21 9.31 21.20
CA GLU A 255 18.23 9.32 22.67
C GLU A 255 17.03 10.08 23.23
N GLU A 256 16.74 11.27 22.70
CA GLU A 256 15.56 12.07 23.06
C GLU A 256 14.27 11.38 22.64
N THR A 257 14.24 10.76 21.45
CA THR A 257 13.07 10.01 20.98
C THR A 257 12.75 8.83 21.89
N VAL A 258 13.76 8.07 22.35
CA VAL A 258 13.55 6.96 23.30
C VAL A 258 13.13 7.48 24.68
N LYS A 259 13.72 8.57 25.19
CA LYS A 259 13.26 9.23 26.44
C LYS A 259 11.79 9.67 26.33
N SER A 260 11.43 10.29 25.21
CA SER A 260 10.07 10.74 24.87
C SER A 260 9.08 9.57 24.77
N LEU A 261 9.49 8.44 24.18
CA LEU A 261 8.68 7.21 24.18
C LEU A 261 8.48 6.62 25.58
N MET A 262 9.49 6.63 26.45
CA MET A 262 9.33 6.16 27.83
C MET A 262 8.33 7.03 28.60
N GLN A 263 8.42 8.36 28.44
CA GLN A 263 7.44 9.29 29.00
C GLN A 263 6.03 9.08 28.41
N LYS A 264 5.91 8.91 27.08
CA LYS A 264 4.65 8.58 26.40
C LYS A 264 4.04 7.25 26.84
N ALA A 265 4.86 6.29 27.27
CA ALA A 265 4.41 5.01 27.83
C ALA A 265 3.87 5.16 29.27
N GLY A 266 4.12 6.28 29.95
CA GLY A 266 3.78 6.50 31.36
C GLY A 266 4.91 6.23 32.35
N TRP A 267 6.18 6.30 31.93
CA TRP A 267 7.33 6.27 32.85
C TRP A 267 7.76 7.68 33.23
N ASP A 268 7.49 8.03 34.50
CA ASP A 268 8.04 9.22 35.13
C ASP A 268 9.54 9.02 35.43
N ALA A 269 10.38 9.85 34.85
CA ALA A 269 11.83 9.80 35.07
C ALA A 269 12.15 10.12 36.54
N PRO A 270 12.93 9.28 37.25
CA PRO A 270 13.26 9.53 38.66
C PRO A 270 14.18 10.74 38.79
N TYR A 271 13.57 11.85 39.22
CA TYR A 271 14.21 13.10 39.67
C TYR A 271 14.93 13.95 38.61
N GLU A 272 14.19 14.38 37.58
CA GLU A 272 14.29 15.78 37.12
C GLU A 272 13.03 16.54 37.57
N SER A 273 12.97 16.93 38.86
CA SER A 273 11.82 17.64 39.45
C SER A 273 11.77 19.13 39.07
N SER A 274 11.94 19.44 37.78
CA SER A 274 11.82 20.78 37.20
C SER A 274 10.35 21.13 36.96
N THR A 275 9.72 21.63 38.02
CA THR A 275 8.34 22.12 38.13
C THR A 275 7.73 22.74 36.86
N ARG A 276 6.48 22.36 36.54
CA ARG A 276 5.49 23.13 35.76
C ARG A 276 6.07 23.98 34.61
N ARG A 277 6.35 23.39 33.44
CA ARG A 277 6.82 24.15 32.25
C ARG A 277 5.71 24.97 31.56
N PHE A 278 4.97 25.77 32.33
CA PHE A 278 4.18 26.87 31.80
C PHE A 278 5.12 28.05 31.50
N LEU A 279 5.28 28.35 30.21
CA LEU A 279 5.96 29.53 29.65
C LEU A 279 7.49 29.59 29.82
N ARG A 280 8.10 30.43 28.95
CA ARG A 280 9.53 30.74 28.79
C ARG A 280 10.44 29.57 28.38
N GLY A 281 11.01 29.70 27.19
CA GLY A 281 12.14 28.88 26.75
C GLY A 281 13.46 29.42 27.30
N SER A 282 14.41 28.51 27.50
CA SER A 282 15.84 28.75 27.40
C SER A 282 16.54 27.41 27.20
N SER A 283 17.68 27.40 26.49
CA SER A 283 18.50 26.22 26.26
C SER A 283 19.47 25.99 27.42
N SER A 284 19.67 24.73 27.81
CA SER A 284 20.65 24.34 28.83
C SER A 284 21.28 22.98 28.50
N THR A 285 22.17 22.96 27.51
CA THR A 285 22.97 21.78 27.16
C THR A 285 23.99 21.52 28.27
N SER A 286 23.63 20.70 29.25
CA SER A 286 24.53 20.21 30.29
C SER A 286 24.61 18.68 30.20
N GLN A 287 25.43 18.18 29.28
CA GLN A 287 25.72 16.75 29.21
C GLN A 287 26.70 16.39 30.33
N ASN A 288 26.17 15.81 31.40
CA ASN A 288 26.99 15.18 32.44
C ASN A 288 27.35 13.76 31.96
N PRO A 289 28.63 13.48 31.62
CA PRO A 289 29.00 12.31 30.79
C PRO A 289 28.88 10.96 31.49
N ASN A 290 28.51 10.94 32.78
CA ASN A 290 28.36 9.73 33.58
C ASN A 290 26.89 9.46 34.00
N SER A 291 25.92 10.04 33.28
CA SER A 291 24.50 9.75 33.51
C SER A 291 24.09 8.43 32.84
N SER A 292 23.71 7.42 33.64
CA SER A 292 23.12 6.16 33.17
C SER A 292 21.86 6.45 32.34
N LYS A 293 21.73 5.80 31.18
CA LYS A 293 20.70 6.17 30.19
C LYS A 293 19.31 5.80 30.72
N PRO A 294 18.23 6.51 30.32
CA PRO A 294 16.90 6.31 30.89
C PRO A 294 16.42 4.85 30.87
N TRP A 295 16.72 4.13 29.78
CA TRP A 295 16.36 2.73 29.60
C TRP A 295 17.23 1.73 30.39
N ASP A 296 18.40 2.13 30.87
CA ASP A 296 19.24 1.31 31.75
C ASP A 296 18.64 1.23 33.18
N GLN A 297 17.64 2.06 33.48
CA GLN A 297 16.95 2.18 34.78
C GLN A 297 15.68 1.33 34.89
N VAL A 298 15.37 0.52 33.87
CA VAL A 298 14.16 -0.32 33.78
C VAL A 298 14.53 -1.73 33.34
N SER A 299 13.73 -2.74 33.73
CA SER A 299 14.00 -4.13 33.38
C SER A 299 13.32 -4.55 32.07
N ASP A 300 13.88 -5.57 31.41
CA ASP A 300 13.39 -6.11 30.12
C ASP A 300 13.14 -5.03 29.04
N PHE A 301 14.02 -4.03 28.94
CA PHE A 301 13.90 -2.99 27.91
C PHE A 301 14.19 -3.57 26.52
N ARG A 302 13.22 -3.44 25.62
CA ARG A 302 13.30 -3.89 24.22
C ARG A 302 12.84 -2.77 23.30
N THR A 303 13.62 -2.51 22.25
CA THR A 303 13.17 -1.75 21.07
C THR A 303 12.91 -2.71 19.92
N VAL A 304 11.87 -2.45 19.15
CA VAL A 304 11.55 -3.09 17.88
C VAL A 304 11.44 -1.99 16.82
N LYS A 305 12.25 -2.08 15.77
CA LYS A 305 12.16 -1.23 14.58
C LYS A 305 11.15 -1.85 13.60
N TYR A 306 10.49 -1.01 12.82
CA TYR A 306 9.54 -1.44 11.79
C TYR A 306 9.48 -0.42 10.65
N GLN A 307 9.01 -0.83 9.48
CA GLN A 307 8.79 0.06 8.34
C GLN A 307 7.31 0.08 7.95
N GLY A 308 6.86 1.23 7.44
CA GLY A 308 5.54 1.38 6.84
C GLY A 308 5.63 1.20 5.33
N LEU A 309 4.95 0.19 4.80
CA LEU A 309 4.66 0.09 3.38
C LEU A 309 3.58 1.13 3.06
N LYS A 310 4.02 2.31 2.60
CA LYS A 310 3.17 3.43 2.21
C LYS A 310 2.70 3.24 0.75
N SER A 311 1.41 3.43 0.50
CA SER A 311 0.82 3.59 -0.84
C SER A 311 -0.18 4.74 -0.80
N SER A 312 -0.45 5.39 -1.93
CA SER A 312 -1.49 6.42 -1.98
C SER A 312 -2.08 6.53 -3.38
N ALA A 313 -3.38 6.77 -3.46
CA ALA A 313 -4.07 7.19 -4.66
C ALA A 313 -4.82 8.51 -4.44
N ASP A 314 -5.28 9.12 -5.51
CA ASP A 314 -6.25 10.22 -5.48
C ASP A 314 -7.57 9.86 -6.16
N TYR A 315 -8.54 10.76 -6.02
CA TYR A 315 -9.87 10.58 -6.58
C TYR A 315 -9.86 10.43 -8.10
N GLU A 316 -8.97 11.15 -8.80
CA GLU A 316 -8.85 11.12 -10.26
C GLU A 316 -8.40 9.73 -10.73
N GLN A 317 -7.35 9.18 -10.12
CA GLN A 317 -6.88 7.81 -10.34
C GLN A 317 -7.95 6.74 -10.04
N TRP A 318 -8.73 6.92 -8.97
CA TRP A 318 -9.84 6.02 -8.64
C TRP A 318 -11.00 6.12 -9.64
N GLN A 319 -11.33 7.32 -10.13
CA GLN A 319 -12.37 7.49 -11.15
C GLN A 319 -11.94 6.93 -12.50
N GLU A 320 -10.70 7.16 -12.98
CA GLU A 320 -10.18 6.51 -14.19
C GLU A 320 -10.40 4.99 -14.15
N TRP A 321 -10.03 4.38 -13.02
CA TRP A 321 -10.20 2.95 -12.80
C TRP A 321 -11.68 2.56 -12.75
N ARG A 322 -12.54 3.30 -12.04
CA ARG A 322 -13.98 3.00 -11.92
C ARG A 322 -14.72 3.16 -13.25
N GLU A 323 -14.37 4.16 -14.07
CA GLU A 323 -14.87 4.33 -15.43
C GLU A 323 -14.41 3.19 -16.34
N TRP A 324 -13.14 2.76 -16.25
CA TRP A 324 -12.65 1.59 -16.96
C TRP A 324 -13.38 0.31 -16.53
N VAL A 325 -13.64 0.10 -15.23
CA VAL A 325 -14.45 -1.02 -14.75
C VAL A 325 -15.85 -0.97 -15.37
N LEU A 326 -16.52 0.19 -15.34
CA LEU A 326 -17.84 0.40 -15.95
C LEU A 326 -17.87 0.24 -17.49
N SER A 327 -16.72 0.27 -18.16
CA SER A 327 -16.61 0.01 -19.60
C SER A 327 -16.58 -1.49 -19.96
N LEU A 328 -16.43 -2.38 -18.98
CA LEU A 328 -16.50 -3.84 -19.16
C LEU A 328 -17.96 -4.29 -19.25
N ASP A 329 -18.25 -5.29 -20.09
CA ASP A 329 -19.61 -5.85 -20.26
C ASP A 329 -20.23 -6.38 -18.94
N ASP A 330 -19.40 -6.75 -17.97
CA ASP A 330 -19.77 -7.25 -16.63
C ASP A 330 -19.39 -6.29 -15.48
N GLY A 331 -19.01 -5.05 -15.81
CA GLY A 331 -18.42 -4.09 -14.87
C GLY A 331 -19.36 -3.57 -13.79
N SER A 332 -20.60 -3.26 -14.15
CA SER A 332 -21.63 -2.77 -13.22
C SER A 332 -22.05 -3.83 -12.20
N GLU A 333 -22.17 -5.09 -12.63
CA GLU A 333 -22.47 -6.21 -11.74
C GLU A 333 -21.34 -6.44 -10.72
N LYS A 334 -20.08 -6.28 -11.13
CA LYS A 334 -18.92 -6.43 -10.23
C LYS A 334 -18.80 -5.31 -9.19
N LEU A 335 -19.09 -4.06 -9.54
CA LEU A 335 -19.10 -2.95 -8.57
C LEU A 335 -20.24 -3.08 -7.54
N LEU A 336 -21.28 -3.86 -7.85
CA LEU A 336 -22.40 -4.17 -6.96
C LEU A 336 -22.26 -5.54 -6.26
N ALA A 337 -21.17 -6.28 -6.49
CA ALA A 337 -20.91 -7.58 -5.88
C ALA A 337 -20.22 -7.44 -4.51
N SER A 338 -21.02 -7.53 -3.44
CA SER A 338 -20.62 -7.42 -2.02
C SER A 338 -20.16 -8.73 -1.39
#